data_AF-A0A5N6RR79-F1
#
_entry.id   AF-A0A5N6RR79-F1
#
_cell.length_a   1.000
_cell.length_b   1.000
_cell.length_c   1.000
_cell.angle_alpha   90.00
_cell.angle_beta   90.00
_cell.angle_gamma   90.00
#
_symmetry.space_group_name_H-M   'P 1'
#
loop_
_entity.id
_entity.type
_entity.pdbx_description
1 polymer ?
#
loop_
_entity_poly.entity_id
_entity_poly.type
_entity_poly.pdbx_seq_one_letter_code
_entity_poly.pdbx_strand_id
1 'polypeptide(L)'
;MRRTVHISSPPQEPMQMKEEMKREEVEEKKEIVAKALPFYKLLSYADALDWSLMALGTLGSIVHGMAQPIGYLLLGKALNAFGDNLNDTDAMVKAIKKVVPFVWYMAFATFPAGILEVECWMYASERQLARLRLAFLRAVLSQEIGAFDPDLTSGKIIDGISNHMSIIQDAIGEKLGHFLSSFATFLSGILIAAICCWEVALLALLVVPLILAIGATYTTKMNTITAAKMLFQSEATCMVEQTIPQIKTVYAFVGESFAIKSFSECMDKQFLLSKGEALLKGVGTGMFQTVSFCSWALIVWVGAIVVTAKRASGGDIIAAVMSILFGAM
;
A
#
# COMPACT_ATOMS: atom_id res chain seq x y z
N MET A 1 57.29 -35.24 -25.39
CA MET A 1 55.87 -35.66 -25.39
C MET A 1 55.10 -34.76 -24.42
N ARG A 2 54.41 -33.74 -24.95
CA ARG A 2 53.64 -32.76 -24.17
C ARG A 2 52.17 -33.15 -24.26
N ARG A 3 51.57 -33.67 -23.18
CA ARG A 3 50.13 -33.98 -23.15
C ARG A 3 49.39 -32.74 -22.64
N THR A 4 48.65 -32.11 -23.54
CA THR A 4 47.69 -31.05 -23.25
C THR A 4 46.50 -31.65 -22.50
N VAL A 5 46.26 -31.17 -21.28
CA VAL A 5 45.04 -31.45 -20.52
C VAL A 5 43.95 -30.57 -21.09
N HIS A 6 42.91 -31.20 -21.67
CA HIS A 6 41.69 -30.52 -22.10
C HIS A 6 40.99 -29.97 -20.85
N ILE A 7 40.95 -28.65 -20.70
CA ILE A 7 40.10 -27.96 -19.74
C ILE A 7 38.67 -28.07 -20.31
N SER A 8 37.84 -28.89 -19.67
CA SER A 8 36.40 -28.92 -19.90
C SER A 8 35.81 -27.56 -19.55
N SER A 9 34.97 -27.03 -20.43
CA SER A 9 34.17 -25.82 -20.29
C SER A 9 33.43 -25.77 -18.94
N PRO A 10 33.22 -24.58 -18.34
CA PRO A 10 32.43 -24.45 -17.12
C PRO A 10 30.99 -24.94 -17.39
N PRO A 11 30.33 -25.60 -16.41
CA PRO A 11 29.02 -26.17 -16.61
C PRO A 11 28.01 -25.06 -16.92
N GLN A 12 27.26 -25.23 -18.02
CA GLN A 12 26.12 -24.39 -18.43
C GLN A 12 24.88 -24.60 -17.52
N GLU A 13 24.97 -25.48 -16.52
CA GLU A 13 23.90 -25.88 -15.59
C GLU A 13 23.37 -24.79 -14.62
N PRO A 14 24.12 -23.78 -14.14
CA PRO A 14 23.57 -22.83 -13.16
C PRO A 14 22.60 -21.81 -13.77
N MET A 15 22.50 -21.74 -15.10
CA MET A 15 21.59 -20.83 -15.81
C MET A 15 20.23 -21.49 -16.07
N GLN A 16 20.21 -22.77 -16.45
CA GLN A 16 18.98 -23.54 -16.66
C GLN A 16 18.23 -23.78 -15.34
N MET A 17 18.94 -24.12 -14.26
CA MET A 17 18.34 -24.31 -12.93
C MET A 17 17.73 -23.01 -12.37
N LYS A 18 18.31 -21.85 -12.71
CA LYS A 18 17.76 -20.53 -12.35
C LYS A 18 16.54 -20.14 -13.18
N GLU A 19 16.45 -20.58 -14.43
CA GLU A 19 15.28 -20.38 -15.29
C GLU A 19 14.13 -21.32 -14.91
N GLU A 20 14.44 -22.55 -14.49
CA GLU A 20 13.48 -23.52 -13.96
C GLU A 20 12.92 -23.09 -12.60
N MET A 21 13.76 -22.70 -11.62
CA MET A 21 13.29 -22.13 -10.35
C MET A 21 12.42 -20.88 -10.55
N LYS A 22 12.76 -20.01 -11.52
CA LYS A 22 11.93 -18.85 -11.87
C LYS A 22 10.60 -19.23 -12.51
N ARG A 23 10.55 -20.31 -13.29
CA ARG A 23 9.30 -20.82 -13.87
C ARG A 23 8.42 -21.43 -12.79
N GLU A 24 9.01 -22.21 -11.88
CA GLU A 24 8.31 -22.82 -10.74
C GLU A 24 7.77 -21.74 -9.78
N GLU A 25 8.54 -20.73 -9.40
CA GLU A 25 8.02 -19.61 -8.57
C GLU A 25 6.90 -18.82 -9.26
N VAL A 26 6.93 -18.70 -10.60
CA VAL A 26 5.89 -18.00 -11.37
C VAL A 26 4.64 -18.86 -11.54
N GLU A 27 4.77 -20.18 -11.67
CA GLU A 27 3.66 -21.12 -11.66
C GLU A 27 3.03 -21.24 -10.28
N GLU A 28 3.82 -21.31 -9.22
CA GLU A 28 3.33 -21.34 -7.83
C GLU A 28 2.60 -20.05 -7.47
N LYS A 29 3.15 -18.87 -7.84
CA LYS A 29 2.42 -17.59 -7.69
C LYS A 29 1.13 -17.56 -8.50
N LYS A 30 1.09 -18.14 -9.71
CA LYS A 30 -0.15 -18.25 -10.50
C LYS A 30 -1.16 -19.20 -9.85
N GLU A 31 -0.72 -20.30 -9.24
CA GLU A 31 -1.56 -21.24 -8.52
C GLU A 31 -2.13 -20.63 -7.23
N ILE A 32 -1.31 -19.90 -6.46
CA ILE A 32 -1.74 -19.17 -5.26
C ILE A 32 -2.78 -18.10 -5.62
N VAL A 33 -2.58 -17.37 -6.73
CA VAL A 33 -3.56 -16.40 -7.26
C VAL A 33 -4.83 -17.10 -7.77
N ALA A 34 -4.70 -18.26 -8.41
CA ALA A 34 -5.85 -19.05 -8.88
C ALA A 34 -6.67 -19.65 -7.72
N LYS A 35 -6.05 -19.89 -6.56
CA LYS A 35 -6.69 -20.41 -5.33
C LYS A 35 -7.13 -19.31 -4.36
N ALA A 36 -6.90 -18.04 -4.68
CA ALA A 36 -7.30 -16.92 -3.83
C ALA A 36 -8.82 -16.94 -3.61
N LEU A 37 -9.23 -17.01 -2.34
CA LEU A 37 -10.64 -16.97 -2.00
C LEU A 37 -11.20 -15.58 -2.33
N PRO A 38 -12.42 -15.50 -2.87
CA PRO A 38 -13.05 -14.22 -3.11
C PRO A 38 -13.30 -13.48 -1.78
N PHE A 39 -13.13 -12.15 -1.77
CA PHE A 39 -13.14 -11.32 -0.57
C PHE A 39 -14.42 -11.47 0.28
N TYR A 40 -15.57 -11.68 -0.35
CA TYR A 40 -16.82 -11.89 0.39
C TYR A 40 -16.81 -13.15 1.28
N LYS A 41 -15.99 -14.17 0.96
CA LYS A 41 -15.83 -15.35 1.81
C LYS A 41 -15.05 -15.05 3.08
N LEU A 42 -14.21 -14.02 3.09
CA LEU A 42 -13.54 -13.54 4.31
C LEU A 42 -14.57 -13.06 5.34
N LEU A 43 -15.68 -12.47 4.88
CA LEU A 43 -16.79 -11.98 5.70
C LEU A 43 -17.85 -13.05 6.03
N SER A 44 -17.61 -14.32 5.70
CA SER A 44 -18.61 -15.39 5.84
C SER A 44 -19.02 -15.70 7.29
N TYR A 45 -18.20 -15.33 8.27
CA TYR A 45 -18.47 -15.52 9.70
C TYR A 45 -19.16 -14.31 10.37
N ALA A 46 -19.56 -13.30 9.59
CA ALA A 46 -20.24 -12.11 10.06
C ALA A 46 -21.69 -12.39 10.47
N ASP A 47 -22.06 -12.00 11.69
CA ASP A 47 -23.46 -12.00 12.16
C ASP A 47 -24.25 -10.79 11.68
N ALA A 48 -25.57 -10.81 11.88
CA ALA A 48 -26.44 -9.65 11.65
C ALA A 48 -25.99 -8.38 12.40
N LEU A 49 -25.43 -8.53 13.60
CA LEU A 49 -24.84 -7.41 14.35
C LEU A 49 -23.56 -6.90 13.69
N ASP A 50 -22.71 -7.79 13.19
CA ASP A 50 -21.46 -7.40 12.52
C ASP A 50 -21.76 -6.69 11.20
N TRP A 51 -22.78 -7.14 10.47
CA TRP A 51 -23.31 -6.44 9.30
C TRP A 51 -23.83 -5.04 9.63
N SER A 52 -24.54 -4.87 10.75
CA SER A 52 -25.02 -3.55 11.18
C SER A 52 -23.86 -2.61 11.58
N LEU A 53 -22.84 -3.14 12.27
CA LEU A 53 -21.64 -2.39 12.64
C LEU A 53 -20.85 -1.98 11.40
N MET A 54 -20.64 -2.90 10.46
CA MET A 54 -19.98 -2.59 9.19
C MET A 54 -20.75 -1.53 8.40
N ALA A 55 -22.08 -1.61 8.35
CA ALA A 55 -22.90 -0.58 7.70
C ALA A 55 -22.73 0.80 8.37
N LEU A 56 -22.76 0.87 9.71
CA LEU A 56 -22.49 2.11 10.45
C LEU A 56 -21.07 2.64 10.23
N GLY A 57 -20.08 1.75 10.24
CA GLY A 57 -18.68 2.07 9.94
C GLY A 57 -18.53 2.64 8.53
N THR A 58 -19.21 2.06 7.53
CA THR A 58 -19.17 2.56 6.14
C THR A 58 -19.76 3.96 6.00
N LEU A 59 -20.85 4.26 6.72
CA LEU A 59 -21.42 5.61 6.76
C LEU A 59 -20.46 6.59 7.43
N GLY A 60 -19.79 6.17 8.51
CA GLY A 60 -18.71 6.91 9.17
C GLY A 60 -17.57 7.24 8.19
N SER A 61 -17.05 6.23 7.49
CA SER A 61 -15.96 6.38 6.50
C SER A 61 -16.31 7.34 5.38
N ILE A 62 -17.55 7.30 4.87
CA ILE A 62 -17.99 8.22 3.81
C ILE A 62 -18.00 9.66 4.32
N VAL A 63 -18.58 9.91 5.50
CA VAL A 63 -18.62 11.26 6.09
C VAL A 63 -17.22 11.75 6.44
N HIS A 64 -16.38 10.89 7.00
CA HIS A 64 -15.00 11.21 7.34
C HIS A 64 -14.16 11.55 6.09
N GLY A 65 -14.22 10.71 5.05
CA GLY A 65 -13.49 10.94 3.80
C GLY A 65 -13.93 12.22 3.06
N MET A 66 -15.23 12.52 3.04
CA MET A 66 -15.73 13.78 2.45
C MET A 66 -15.31 15.04 3.21
N ALA A 67 -14.92 14.93 4.49
CA ALA A 67 -14.57 16.08 5.29
C ALA A 67 -13.35 16.84 4.75
N GLN A 68 -12.35 16.13 4.22
CA GLN A 68 -11.12 16.75 3.71
C GLN A 68 -11.41 17.65 2.49
N PRO A 69 -12.08 17.18 1.42
CA PRO A 69 -12.39 18.00 0.26
C PRO A 69 -13.37 19.15 0.59
N ILE A 70 -14.35 18.91 1.46
CA ILE A 70 -15.25 19.97 1.95
C ILE A 70 -14.46 21.02 2.74
N GLY A 71 -13.47 20.60 3.53
CA GLY A 71 -12.56 21.51 4.24
C GLY A 71 -11.80 22.44 3.29
N TYR A 72 -11.28 21.91 2.18
CA TYR A 72 -10.62 22.74 1.17
C TYR A 72 -11.59 23.70 0.46
N LEU A 73 -12.84 23.28 0.22
CA LEU A 73 -13.88 24.18 -0.30
C LEU A 73 -14.16 25.35 0.65
N LEU A 74 -14.27 25.08 1.95
CA LEU A 74 -14.48 26.12 2.97
C LEU A 74 -13.25 27.04 3.07
N LEU A 75 -12.04 26.49 2.97
CA LEU A 75 -10.81 27.27 2.89
C LEU A 75 -10.82 28.18 1.65
N GLY A 76 -11.23 27.68 0.49
CA GLY A 76 -11.39 28.48 -0.73
C GLY A 76 -12.35 29.64 -0.55
N LYS A 77 -13.52 29.40 0.07
CA LYS A 77 -14.48 30.46 0.40
C LYS A 77 -13.92 31.50 1.37
N ALA A 78 -13.13 31.06 2.36
CA ALA A 78 -12.44 31.97 3.27
C ALA A 78 -11.40 32.82 2.51
N LEU A 79 -10.62 32.22 1.61
CA LEU A 79 -9.65 32.93 0.78
C LEU A 79 -10.31 33.94 -0.15
N ASN A 80 -11.47 33.62 -0.74
CA ASN A 80 -12.25 34.59 -1.51
C ASN A 80 -12.71 35.76 -0.64
N ALA A 81 -13.19 35.50 0.59
CA ALA A 81 -13.58 36.56 1.52
C ALA A 81 -12.42 37.51 1.87
N PHE A 82 -11.19 36.99 1.98
CA PHE A 82 -9.98 37.81 2.14
C PHE A 82 -9.61 38.56 0.86
N GLY A 83 -9.61 37.88 -0.29
CA GLY A 83 -9.19 38.44 -1.57
C GLY A 83 -10.10 39.54 -2.10
N ASP A 84 -11.41 39.39 -1.95
CA ASP A 84 -12.40 40.34 -2.45
C ASP A 84 -12.51 41.61 -1.58
N ASN A 85 -12.09 41.56 -0.32
CA ASN A 85 -12.27 42.64 0.67
C ASN A 85 -10.95 43.22 1.19
N LEU A 86 -9.89 43.21 0.37
CA LEU A 86 -8.54 43.69 0.74
C LEU A 86 -8.51 45.11 1.36
N ASN A 87 -9.44 45.99 0.96
CA ASN A 87 -9.51 47.38 1.41
C ASN A 87 -10.59 47.64 2.47
N ASP A 88 -11.43 46.66 2.80
CA ASP A 88 -12.55 46.82 3.74
C ASP A 88 -12.56 45.70 4.78
N THR A 89 -12.01 46.03 5.95
CA THR A 89 -11.89 45.09 7.08
C THR A 89 -13.25 44.67 7.63
N ASP A 90 -14.26 45.53 7.60
CA ASP A 90 -15.58 45.23 8.15
C ASP A 90 -16.35 44.27 7.23
N ALA A 91 -16.25 44.47 5.92
CA ALA A 91 -16.80 43.55 4.92
C ALA A 91 -16.13 42.17 4.98
N MET A 92 -14.81 42.13 5.15
CA MET A 92 -14.04 40.89 5.32
C MET A 92 -14.51 40.10 6.56
N VAL A 93 -14.59 40.76 7.72
CA VAL A 93 -15.05 40.12 8.98
C VAL A 93 -16.48 39.59 8.82
N LYS A 94 -17.35 40.33 8.14
CA LYS A 94 -18.74 39.90 7.88
C LYS A 94 -18.80 38.67 6.97
N ALA A 95 -17.95 38.60 5.95
CA ALA A 95 -17.87 37.46 5.04
C ALA A 95 -17.30 36.21 5.75
N ILE A 96 -16.24 36.36 6.54
CA ILE A 96 -15.64 35.26 7.32
C ILE A 96 -16.62 34.73 8.37
N LYS A 97 -17.35 35.61 9.07
CA LYS A 97 -18.38 35.21 10.04
C LYS A 97 -19.47 34.30 9.44
N LYS A 98 -19.69 34.35 8.12
CA LYS A 98 -20.61 33.43 7.43
C LYS A 98 -20.01 32.04 7.20
N VAL A 99 -18.68 31.93 7.04
CA VAL A 99 -17.98 30.66 6.76
C VAL A 99 -17.67 29.88 8.05
N VAL A 100 -17.29 30.58 9.12
CA VAL A 100 -16.95 30.01 10.43
C VAL A 100 -17.96 28.97 10.97
N PRO A 101 -19.29 29.20 10.97
CA PRO A 101 -20.23 28.20 11.48
C PRO A 101 -20.22 26.89 10.67
N PHE A 102 -19.97 26.94 9.35
CA PHE A 102 -19.86 25.73 8.53
C PHE A 102 -18.63 24.90 8.88
N VAL A 103 -17.52 25.54 9.25
CA VAL A 103 -16.32 24.84 9.73
C VAL A 103 -16.62 24.11 11.04
N TRP A 104 -17.35 24.76 11.96
CA TRP A 104 -17.78 24.12 13.20
C TRP A 104 -18.74 22.96 12.96
N TYR A 105 -19.75 23.13 12.10
CA TYR A 105 -20.66 22.03 11.75
C TYR A 105 -19.93 20.83 11.14
N MET A 106 -18.93 21.08 10.29
CA MET A 106 -18.08 20.02 9.74
C MET A 106 -17.26 19.35 10.84
N ALA A 107 -16.62 20.10 11.74
CA ALA A 107 -15.86 19.51 12.85
C ALA A 107 -16.74 18.62 13.76
N PHE A 108 -17.94 19.07 14.10
CA PHE A 108 -18.90 18.30 14.90
C PHE A 108 -19.47 17.08 14.17
N ALA A 109 -19.51 17.09 12.83
CA ALA A 109 -19.93 15.93 12.04
C ALA A 109 -18.79 14.90 11.86
N THR A 110 -17.57 15.37 11.58
CA THR A 110 -16.43 14.52 11.25
C THR A 110 -15.86 13.79 12.47
N PHE A 111 -15.89 14.42 13.65
CA PHE A 111 -15.36 13.82 14.88
C PHE A 111 -16.08 12.50 15.25
N PRO A 112 -17.42 12.46 15.40
CA PRO A 112 -18.11 11.20 15.67
C PRO A 112 -18.06 10.24 14.48
N ALA A 113 -18.02 10.74 13.24
CA ALA A 113 -17.91 9.90 12.05
C ALA A 113 -16.59 9.10 12.01
N GLY A 114 -15.46 9.73 12.35
CA GLY A 114 -14.16 9.04 12.41
C GLY A 114 -14.09 8.02 13.54
N ILE A 115 -14.70 8.30 14.69
CA ILE A 115 -14.82 7.32 15.78
C ILE A 115 -15.67 6.13 15.32
N LEU A 116 -16.84 6.39 14.71
CA LEU A 116 -17.71 5.33 14.21
C LEU A 116 -17.03 4.48 13.13
N GLU A 117 -16.27 5.10 12.22
CA GLU A 117 -15.46 4.40 11.23
C GLU A 117 -14.50 3.41 11.90
N VAL A 118 -13.60 3.89 12.76
CA VAL A 118 -12.53 3.05 13.32
C VAL A 118 -13.09 2.03 14.31
N GLU A 119 -13.95 2.45 15.24
CA GLU A 119 -14.48 1.57 16.28
C GLU A 119 -15.40 0.49 15.71
N CYS A 120 -16.30 0.81 14.78
CA CYS A 120 -17.23 -0.19 14.26
C CYS A 120 -16.51 -1.25 13.41
N TRP A 121 -15.54 -0.84 12.59
CA TRP A 121 -14.74 -1.76 11.79
C TRP A 121 -13.83 -2.63 12.66
N MET A 122 -13.18 -2.05 13.67
CA MET A 122 -12.30 -2.80 14.59
C MET A 122 -13.08 -3.75 15.50
N TYR A 123 -14.24 -3.33 16.00
CA TYR A 123 -15.08 -4.18 16.85
C TYR A 123 -15.70 -5.35 16.05
N ALA A 124 -16.16 -5.10 14.81
CA ALA A 124 -16.67 -6.15 13.95
C ALA A 124 -15.58 -7.17 13.55
N SER A 125 -14.35 -6.70 13.29
CA SER A 125 -13.24 -7.59 12.91
C SER A 125 -12.80 -8.48 14.08
N GLU A 126 -12.76 -7.97 15.31
CA GLU A 126 -12.45 -8.77 16.51
C GLU A 126 -13.48 -9.89 16.76
N ARG A 127 -14.78 -9.60 16.61
CA ARG A 127 -15.83 -10.63 16.77
C ARG A 127 -15.73 -11.73 15.70
N GLN A 128 -15.50 -11.34 14.44
CA GLN A 128 -15.33 -12.31 13.35
C GLN A 128 -14.06 -13.14 13.55
N LEU A 129 -12.97 -12.52 14.00
CA LEU A 129 -11.72 -13.20 14.28
C LEU A 129 -11.84 -14.24 15.39
N ALA A 130 -12.52 -13.90 16.49
CA ALA A 130 -12.72 -14.83 17.60
C ALA A 130 -13.47 -16.10 17.13
N ARG A 131 -14.49 -15.93 16.29
CA ARG A 131 -15.25 -17.05 15.69
C ARG A 131 -14.41 -17.85 14.71
N LEU A 132 -13.64 -17.16 13.88
CA LEU A 132 -12.76 -17.79 12.91
C LEU A 132 -11.68 -18.63 13.60
N ARG A 133 -11.08 -18.13 14.69
CA ARG A 133 -10.13 -18.89 15.52
C ARG A 133 -10.76 -20.14 16.12
N LEU A 134 -11.99 -20.04 16.63
CA LEU A 134 -12.73 -21.20 17.16
C LEU A 134 -13.07 -22.21 16.07
N ALA A 135 -13.56 -21.76 14.92
CA ALA A 135 -13.88 -22.62 13.78
C ALA A 135 -12.63 -23.31 13.23
N PHE A 136 -11.52 -22.57 13.13
CA PHE A 136 -10.22 -23.10 12.72
C PHE A 136 -9.72 -24.17 13.69
N LEU A 137 -9.71 -23.90 15.00
CA LEU A 137 -9.29 -24.87 16.01
C LEU A 137 -10.17 -26.12 15.99
N ARG A 138 -11.49 -25.96 15.86
CA ARG A 138 -12.43 -27.07 15.74
C ARG A 138 -12.18 -27.92 14.50
N ALA A 139 -11.89 -27.29 13.36
CA ALA A 139 -11.57 -27.99 12.11
C ALA A 139 -10.25 -28.75 12.21
N VAL A 140 -9.20 -28.14 12.79
CA VAL A 140 -7.91 -28.78 13.03
C VAL A 140 -8.04 -29.99 13.95
N LEU A 141 -8.77 -29.86 15.06
CA LEU A 141 -8.98 -30.96 16.00
C LEU A 141 -9.86 -32.09 15.44
N SER A 142 -10.66 -31.83 14.41
CA SER A 142 -11.48 -32.84 13.75
C SER A 142 -10.75 -33.64 12.67
N GLN A 143 -9.48 -33.31 12.37
CA GLN A 143 -8.72 -34.04 11.36
C GLN A 143 -8.17 -35.38 11.84
N GLU A 144 -8.03 -36.29 10.88
CA GLU A 144 -7.45 -37.61 11.12
C GLU A 144 -5.99 -37.51 11.56
N ILE A 145 -5.55 -38.45 12.41
CA ILE A 145 -4.19 -38.48 12.98
C ILE A 145 -3.12 -38.46 11.88
N GLY A 146 -3.40 -39.08 10.72
CA GLY A 146 -2.48 -39.10 9.57
C GLY A 146 -2.24 -37.74 8.92
N ALA A 147 -3.08 -36.73 9.16
CA ALA A 147 -2.88 -35.37 8.63
C ALA A 147 -1.82 -34.58 9.42
N PHE A 148 -1.51 -34.99 10.65
CA PHE A 148 -0.57 -34.29 11.54
C PHE A 148 0.91 -34.60 11.27
N ASP A 149 1.22 -35.66 10.52
CA ASP A 149 2.61 -36.06 10.21
C ASP A 149 3.22 -35.29 9.00
N PRO A 150 2.56 -35.21 7.83
CA PRO A 150 3.15 -34.53 6.66
C PRO A 150 2.83 -33.03 6.59
N ASP A 151 1.62 -32.59 6.95
CA ASP A 151 1.10 -31.27 6.58
C ASP A 151 0.78 -30.35 7.76
N LEU A 152 0.25 -30.88 8.87
CA LEU A 152 -0.23 -30.13 10.05
C LEU A 152 0.71 -30.22 11.27
N THR A 153 1.96 -29.78 11.11
CA THR A 153 2.88 -29.67 12.27
C THR A 153 2.33 -28.70 13.32
N SER A 154 2.57 -28.97 14.60
CA SER A 154 2.14 -28.10 15.71
C SER A 154 2.55 -26.63 15.52
N GLY A 155 3.73 -26.37 14.95
CA GLY A 155 4.19 -25.02 14.62
C GLY A 155 3.34 -24.31 13.57
N LYS A 156 2.94 -25.00 12.49
CA LYS A 156 2.08 -24.44 11.44
C LYS A 156 0.68 -24.10 11.97
N ILE A 157 0.16 -24.88 12.92
CA ILE A 157 -1.14 -24.63 13.55
C ILE A 157 -1.08 -23.36 14.41
N ILE A 158 0.00 -23.19 15.20
CA ILE A 158 0.20 -22.00 16.05
C ILE A 158 0.40 -20.74 15.19
N ASP A 159 1.17 -20.84 14.10
CA ASP A 159 1.35 -19.74 13.16
C ASP A 159 0.03 -19.42 12.44
N GLY A 160 -0.75 -20.44 12.09
CA GLY A 160 -2.08 -20.29 11.51
C GLY A 160 -3.05 -19.54 12.41
N ILE A 161 -3.19 -19.94 13.68
CA ILE A 161 -4.15 -19.31 14.61
C ILE A 161 -3.76 -17.89 15.03
N SER A 162 -2.46 -17.57 14.97
CA SER A 162 -1.91 -16.29 15.41
C SER A 162 -1.70 -15.35 14.24
N ASN A 163 -0.81 -15.71 13.32
CA ASN A 163 -0.28 -14.83 12.29
C ASN A 163 -1.24 -14.71 11.11
N HIS A 164 -1.69 -15.83 10.52
CA HIS A 164 -2.68 -15.79 9.42
C HIS A 164 -4.00 -15.15 9.85
N MET A 165 -4.46 -15.43 11.06
CA MET A 165 -5.67 -14.82 11.62
C MET A 165 -5.50 -13.32 11.86
N SER A 166 -4.35 -12.86 12.38
CA SER A 166 -4.06 -11.44 12.56
C SER A 166 -4.06 -10.68 11.22
N ILE A 167 -3.48 -11.27 10.17
CA ILE A 167 -3.50 -10.69 8.82
C ILE A 167 -4.94 -10.54 8.29
N ILE A 168 -5.80 -11.54 8.55
CA ILE A 168 -7.22 -11.48 8.16
C ILE A 168 -7.95 -10.38 8.95
N GLN A 169 -7.71 -10.28 10.25
CA GLN A 169 -8.30 -9.23 11.09
C GLN A 169 -7.93 -7.83 10.59
N ASP A 170 -6.65 -7.61 10.30
CA ASP A 170 -6.13 -6.35 9.80
C ASP A 170 -6.73 -5.98 8.44
N ALA A 171 -6.95 -6.98 7.57
CA ALA A 171 -7.59 -6.77 6.27
C ALA A 171 -9.09 -6.43 6.35
N ILE A 172 -9.83 -7.01 7.29
CA ILE A 172 -11.29 -6.79 7.46
C ILE A 172 -11.59 -5.59 8.36
N GLY A 173 -10.68 -5.25 9.27
CA GLY A 173 -10.84 -4.19 10.25
C GLY A 173 -10.53 -2.80 9.71
N GLU A 174 -9.60 -2.11 10.37
CA GLU A 174 -9.32 -0.69 10.16
C GLU A 174 -8.98 -0.35 8.70
N LYS A 175 -8.22 -1.22 8.01
CA LYS A 175 -7.79 -0.99 6.62
C LYS A 175 -8.96 -0.89 5.65
N LEU A 176 -10.03 -1.66 5.87
CA LEU A 176 -11.19 -1.64 4.98
C LEU A 176 -12.00 -0.36 5.17
N GLY A 177 -12.11 0.13 6.41
CA GLY A 177 -12.66 1.45 6.72
C GLY A 177 -11.88 2.56 6.03
N HIS A 178 -10.56 2.61 6.26
CA HIS A 178 -9.68 3.60 5.62
C HIS A 178 -9.75 3.55 4.10
N PHE A 179 -9.78 2.36 3.50
CA PHE A 179 -9.94 2.21 2.05
C PHE A 179 -11.23 2.87 1.55
N LEU A 180 -12.34 2.67 2.26
CA LEU A 180 -13.62 3.26 1.89
C LEU A 180 -13.64 4.78 2.09
N SER A 181 -12.99 5.27 3.14
CA SER A 181 -12.78 6.70 3.38
C SER A 181 -11.92 7.33 2.28
N SER A 182 -10.79 6.73 1.93
CA SER A 182 -9.95 7.17 0.79
C SER A 182 -10.73 7.18 -0.52
N PHE A 183 -11.58 6.18 -0.78
CA PHE A 183 -12.44 6.15 -1.96
C PHE A 183 -13.47 7.29 -1.95
N ALA A 184 -14.07 7.59 -0.79
CA ALA A 184 -14.98 8.72 -0.62
C ALA A 184 -14.26 10.07 -0.80
N THR A 185 -13.05 10.22 -0.27
CA THR A 185 -12.19 11.40 -0.46
C THR A 185 -11.86 11.61 -1.94
N PHE A 186 -11.50 10.55 -2.65
CA PHE A 186 -11.20 10.61 -4.09
C PHE A 186 -12.42 11.06 -4.91
N LEU A 187 -13.58 10.43 -4.71
CA LEU A 187 -14.81 10.79 -5.43
C LEU A 187 -15.27 12.22 -5.11
N SER A 188 -15.27 12.60 -3.83
CA SER A 188 -15.68 13.93 -3.41
C SER A 188 -14.68 15.01 -3.86
N GLY A 189 -13.38 14.71 -3.87
CA GLY A 189 -12.34 15.60 -4.38
C GLY A 189 -12.51 15.91 -5.87
N ILE A 190 -12.76 14.88 -6.70
CA ILE A 190 -13.06 15.06 -8.13
C ILE A 190 -14.35 15.85 -8.32
N LEU A 191 -15.41 15.53 -7.56
CA LEU A 191 -16.69 16.22 -7.68
C LEU A 191 -16.59 17.71 -7.34
N ILE A 192 -15.96 18.03 -6.20
CA ILE A 192 -15.77 19.43 -5.76
C ILE A 192 -14.92 20.19 -6.76
N ALA A 193 -13.86 19.60 -7.28
CA ALA A 193 -13.02 20.27 -8.26
C ALA A 193 -13.74 20.50 -9.59
N ALA A 194 -14.54 19.55 -10.06
CA ALA A 194 -15.36 19.71 -11.25
C ALA A 194 -16.39 20.85 -11.10
N ILE A 195 -16.98 21.00 -9.91
CA ILE A 195 -17.92 22.08 -9.59
C ILE A 195 -17.23 23.44 -9.51
N CYS A 196 -16.05 23.52 -8.87
CA CYS A 196 -15.34 24.79 -8.67
C CYS A 196 -14.64 25.27 -9.94
N CYS A 197 -13.94 24.38 -10.65
CA CYS A 197 -13.23 24.71 -11.86
C CYS A 197 -13.04 23.48 -12.75
N TRP A 198 -13.92 23.32 -13.74
CA TRP A 198 -13.89 22.19 -14.67
C TRP A 198 -12.58 22.12 -15.50
N GLU A 199 -11.97 23.28 -15.84
CA GLU A 199 -10.71 23.34 -16.61
C GLU A 199 -9.54 22.70 -15.81
N VAL A 200 -9.45 23.01 -14.52
CA VAL A 200 -8.43 22.46 -13.61
C VAL A 200 -8.72 20.98 -13.29
N ALA A 201 -10.00 20.63 -13.14
CA ALA A 201 -10.40 19.25 -12.89
C ALA A 201 -10.04 18.30 -14.05
N LEU A 202 -10.27 18.72 -15.30
CA LEU A 202 -9.88 17.93 -16.49
C LEU A 202 -8.37 17.76 -16.60
N LEU A 203 -7.60 18.82 -16.32
CA LEU A 203 -6.15 18.75 -16.32
C LEU A 203 -5.66 17.72 -15.30
N ALA A 204 -6.19 17.77 -14.08
CA ALA A 204 -5.79 16.85 -13.03
C ALA A 204 -6.21 15.40 -13.33
N LEU A 205 -7.39 15.19 -13.92
CA LEU A 205 -7.86 13.87 -14.36
C LEU A 205 -6.95 13.25 -15.44
N LEU A 206 -6.25 14.07 -16.23
CA LEU A 206 -5.24 13.61 -17.19
C LEU A 206 -3.88 13.30 -16.53
N VAL A 207 -3.50 14.02 -15.48
CA VAL A 207 -2.22 13.81 -14.78
C VAL A 207 -2.27 12.57 -13.86
N VAL A 208 -3.36 12.33 -13.14
CA VAL A 208 -3.50 11.19 -12.22
C VAL A 208 -3.16 9.82 -12.88
N PRO A 209 -3.74 9.43 -14.03
CA PRO A 209 -3.42 8.15 -14.67
C PRO A 209 -1.97 8.08 -15.18
N LEU A 210 -1.38 9.21 -15.56
CA LEU A 210 0.03 9.26 -15.96
C LEU A 210 0.96 8.95 -14.77
N ILE A 211 0.68 9.53 -13.60
CA ILE A 211 1.41 9.26 -12.35
C ILE A 211 1.23 7.79 -11.94
N LEU A 212 0.01 7.26 -12.03
CA LEU A 212 -0.27 5.85 -11.72
C LEU A 212 0.48 4.88 -12.66
N ALA A 213 0.55 5.18 -13.96
CA ALA A 213 1.30 4.35 -14.91
C ALA A 213 2.82 4.34 -14.61
N ILE A 214 3.39 5.50 -14.28
CA ILE A 214 4.79 5.63 -13.86
C ILE A 214 5.01 4.89 -12.52
N GLY A 215 4.11 5.05 -11.56
CA GLY A 215 4.18 4.36 -10.27
C GLY A 215 4.09 2.83 -10.41
N ALA A 216 3.19 2.32 -11.25
CA ALA A 216 3.02 0.89 -11.49
C ALA A 216 4.27 0.28 -12.17
N THR A 217 4.82 0.95 -13.18
CA THR A 217 6.06 0.50 -13.82
C THR A 217 7.26 0.55 -12.87
N TYR A 218 7.37 1.57 -12.03
CA TYR A 218 8.41 1.64 -10.99
C TYR A 218 8.28 0.49 -9.97
N THR A 219 7.06 0.27 -9.45
CA THR A 219 6.79 -0.75 -8.42
C THR A 219 7.05 -2.15 -8.95
N THR A 220 6.63 -2.47 -10.18
CA THR A 220 6.89 -3.79 -10.78
C THR A 220 8.39 -4.06 -10.96
N LYS A 221 9.16 -3.06 -11.40
CA LYS A 221 10.63 -3.18 -11.51
C LYS A 221 11.28 -3.35 -10.14
N MET A 222 10.85 -2.58 -9.15
CA MET A 222 11.38 -2.69 -7.78
C MET A 222 11.10 -4.08 -7.19
N ASN A 223 9.85 -4.55 -7.30
CA ASN A 223 9.45 -5.87 -6.81
C ASN A 223 10.28 -7.00 -7.44
N THR A 224 10.65 -6.87 -8.72
CA THR A 224 11.50 -7.86 -9.40
C THR A 224 12.91 -7.90 -8.81
N ILE A 225 13.49 -6.74 -8.52
CA ILE A 225 14.84 -6.63 -7.94
C ILE A 225 14.83 -7.11 -6.48
N THR A 226 13.83 -6.70 -5.70
CA THR A 226 13.66 -7.14 -4.31
C THR A 226 13.46 -8.66 -4.23
N ALA A 227 12.70 -9.27 -5.14
CA ALA A 227 12.56 -10.73 -5.22
C ALA A 227 13.91 -11.41 -5.52
N ALA A 228 14.67 -10.90 -6.49
CA ALA A 228 15.99 -11.44 -6.81
C ALA A 228 16.98 -11.30 -5.63
N LYS A 229 16.88 -10.23 -4.84
CA LYS A 229 17.66 -10.04 -3.61
C LYS A 229 17.26 -11.05 -2.52
N MET A 230 15.97 -11.32 -2.36
CA MET A 230 15.46 -12.30 -1.41
C MET A 230 15.96 -13.72 -1.74
N LEU A 231 16.12 -14.08 -3.03
CA LEU A 231 16.69 -15.37 -3.43
C LEU A 231 18.11 -15.58 -2.89
N PHE A 232 19.01 -14.61 -3.09
CA PHE A 232 20.38 -14.70 -2.58
C PHE A 232 20.43 -14.68 -1.04
N GLN A 233 19.52 -13.93 -0.41
CA GLN A 233 19.40 -13.90 1.04
C GLN A 233 18.92 -15.25 1.60
N SER A 234 17.98 -15.90 0.92
CA SER A 234 17.48 -17.23 1.27
C SER A 234 18.57 -18.30 1.09
N GLU A 235 19.32 -18.24 -0.01
CA GLU A 235 20.46 -19.14 -0.25
C GLU A 235 21.51 -19.00 0.87
N ALA A 236 21.91 -17.77 1.20
CA ALA A 236 22.84 -17.50 2.30
C ALA A 236 22.31 -18.00 3.66
N THR A 237 21.00 -17.84 3.91
CA THR A 237 20.35 -18.32 5.14
C THR A 237 20.35 -19.85 5.21
N CYS A 238 20.02 -20.53 4.10
CA CYS A 238 20.07 -21.99 4.00
C CYS A 238 21.49 -22.53 4.27
N MET A 239 22.52 -21.89 3.72
CA MET A 239 23.90 -22.26 4.00
C MET A 239 24.25 -22.18 5.49
N VAL A 240 23.80 -21.12 6.17
CA VAL A 240 23.99 -20.95 7.61
C VAL A 240 23.23 -22.01 8.41
N GLU A 241 21.98 -22.29 8.05
CA GLU A 241 21.15 -23.32 8.67
C GLU A 241 21.71 -24.74 8.50
N GLN A 242 22.42 -25.01 7.41
CA GLN A 242 23.10 -26.30 7.21
C GLN A 242 24.44 -26.37 7.98
N THR A 243 25.18 -25.25 8.03
CA THR A 243 26.56 -25.23 8.54
C THR A 243 26.61 -25.13 10.06
N ILE A 244 25.82 -24.25 10.69
CA ILE A 244 25.90 -23.99 12.14
C ILE A 244 25.50 -25.22 12.97
N PRO A 245 24.36 -25.90 12.71
CA PRO A 245 23.98 -27.08 13.48
C PRO A 245 24.96 -28.24 13.31
N GLN A 246 25.63 -28.33 12.17
CA GLN A 246 26.61 -29.37 11.85
C GLN A 246 28.07 -28.91 11.99
N ILE A 247 28.34 -27.92 12.84
CA ILE A 247 29.68 -27.34 12.99
C ILE A 247 30.77 -28.36 13.30
N LYS A 248 30.45 -29.42 14.07
CA LYS A 248 31.40 -30.51 14.38
C LYS A 248 31.83 -31.28 13.12
N THR A 249 30.90 -31.48 12.18
CA THR A 249 31.18 -32.15 10.89
C THR A 249 32.05 -31.25 10.01
N VAL A 250 31.70 -29.96 9.92
CA VAL A 250 32.48 -28.97 9.16
C VAL A 250 33.91 -28.87 9.70
N TYR A 251 34.08 -28.88 11.02
CA TYR A 251 35.39 -28.89 11.68
C TYR A 251 36.17 -30.18 11.38
N ALA A 252 35.53 -31.34 11.45
CA ALA A 252 36.17 -32.64 11.18
C ALA A 252 36.72 -32.77 9.75
N PHE A 253 36.07 -32.11 8.77
CA PHE A 253 36.53 -32.05 7.38
C PHE A 253 37.37 -30.81 7.05
N VAL A 254 37.67 -29.95 8.03
CA VAL A 254 38.42 -28.68 7.84
C VAL A 254 37.75 -27.79 6.78
N GLY A 255 36.41 -27.75 6.78
CA GLY A 255 35.57 -27.06 5.80
C GLY A 255 35.24 -25.60 6.10
N GLU A 256 35.75 -25.03 7.20
CA GLU A 256 35.39 -23.70 7.68
C GLU A 256 35.66 -22.60 6.63
N SER A 257 36.85 -22.61 6.03
CA SER A 257 37.24 -21.65 5.00
C SER A 257 36.37 -21.76 3.75
N PHE A 258 35.89 -22.96 3.42
CA PHE A 258 34.98 -23.19 2.30
C PHE A 258 33.60 -22.60 2.59
N ALA A 259 33.03 -22.89 3.77
CA ALA A 259 31.73 -22.38 4.19
C ALA A 259 31.71 -20.84 4.23
N ILE A 260 32.75 -20.21 4.81
CA ILE A 260 32.89 -18.75 4.86
C ILE A 260 33.00 -18.17 3.46
N LYS A 261 33.80 -18.79 2.57
CA LYS A 261 33.97 -18.33 1.19
C LYS A 261 32.64 -18.37 0.42
N SER A 262 31.92 -19.49 0.48
CA SER A 262 30.65 -19.63 -0.22
C SER A 262 29.57 -18.68 0.31
N PHE A 263 29.53 -18.43 1.62
CA PHE A 263 28.65 -17.41 2.21
C PHE A 263 29.02 -15.99 1.71
N SER A 264 30.32 -15.65 1.71
CA SER A 264 30.81 -14.35 1.22
C SER A 264 30.46 -14.14 -0.26
N GLU A 265 30.61 -15.16 -1.11
CA GLU A 265 30.26 -15.09 -2.53
C GLU A 265 28.75 -14.84 -2.75
N CYS A 266 27.88 -15.41 -1.92
CA CYS A 266 26.44 -15.15 -1.96
C CYS A 266 26.13 -13.71 -1.53
N MET A 267 26.76 -13.26 -0.44
CA MET A 267 26.58 -11.90 0.09
C MET A 267 27.11 -10.82 -0.86
N ASP A 268 28.23 -11.05 -1.55
CA ASP A 268 28.78 -10.11 -2.54
C ASP A 268 27.83 -9.94 -3.75
N LYS A 269 27.22 -11.03 -4.22
CA LYS A 269 26.19 -10.97 -5.28
C LYS A 269 24.96 -10.20 -4.82
N GLN A 270 24.49 -10.45 -3.59
CA GLN A 270 23.38 -9.70 -2.98
C GLN A 270 23.72 -8.21 -2.85
N PHE A 271 24.95 -7.88 -2.45
CA PHE A 271 25.42 -6.51 -2.28
C PHE A 271 25.42 -5.74 -3.61
N LEU A 272 25.91 -6.35 -4.70
CA LEU A 272 25.87 -5.75 -6.03
C LEU A 272 24.44 -5.48 -6.50
N LEU A 273 23.52 -6.42 -6.27
CA LEU A 273 22.10 -6.23 -6.57
C LEU A 273 21.49 -5.09 -5.73
N SER A 274 21.78 -5.07 -4.43
CA SER A 274 21.27 -4.05 -3.51
C SER A 274 21.81 -2.65 -3.82
N LYS A 275 23.04 -2.55 -4.37
CA LYS A 275 23.60 -1.27 -4.82
C LYS A 275 22.83 -0.73 -6.04
N GLY A 276 22.51 -1.60 -7.00
CA GLY A 276 21.67 -1.24 -8.14
C GLY A 276 20.25 -0.86 -7.72
N GLU A 277 19.66 -1.61 -6.78
CA GLU A 277 18.35 -1.32 -6.17
C GLU A 277 18.35 0.05 -5.49
N ALA A 278 19.37 0.35 -4.68
CA ALA A 278 19.47 1.62 -3.96
C ALA A 278 19.57 2.82 -4.93
N LEU A 279 20.36 2.70 -6.00
CA LEU A 279 20.46 3.74 -7.03
C LEU A 279 19.13 3.92 -7.77
N LEU A 280 18.50 2.83 -8.22
CA LEU A 280 17.20 2.88 -8.89
C LEU A 280 16.12 3.46 -7.97
N LYS A 281 16.15 3.10 -6.69
CA LYS A 281 15.22 3.60 -5.68
C LYS A 281 15.39 5.10 -5.47
N GLY A 282 16.63 5.56 -5.27
CA GLY A 282 16.95 6.97 -5.06
C GLY A 282 16.58 7.82 -6.27
N VAL A 283 17.07 7.45 -7.47
CA VAL A 283 16.78 8.18 -8.71
C VAL A 283 15.28 8.11 -9.04
N GLY A 284 14.66 6.94 -8.94
CA GLY A 284 13.24 6.76 -9.26
C GLY A 284 12.32 7.55 -8.33
N THR A 285 12.58 7.55 -7.02
CA THR A 285 11.80 8.34 -6.05
C THR A 285 12.01 9.84 -6.28
N GLY A 286 13.25 10.28 -6.52
CA GLY A 286 13.55 11.68 -6.81
C GLY A 286 12.88 12.18 -8.09
N MET A 287 12.92 11.38 -9.16
CA MET A 287 12.25 11.69 -10.43
C MET A 287 10.73 11.74 -10.25
N PHE A 288 10.14 10.79 -9.53
CA PHE A 288 8.71 10.78 -9.22
C PHE A 288 8.27 12.03 -8.45
N GLN A 289 9.03 12.41 -7.43
CA GLN A 289 8.77 13.63 -6.65
C GLN A 289 8.91 14.90 -7.50
N THR A 290 9.91 14.94 -8.40
CA THR A 290 10.11 16.08 -9.32
C THR A 290 8.93 16.22 -10.28
N VAL A 291 8.48 15.13 -10.91
CA VAL A 291 7.31 15.14 -11.81
C VAL A 291 6.06 15.59 -11.06
N SER A 292 5.89 15.15 -9.81
CA SER A 292 4.77 15.57 -8.96
C SER A 292 4.77 17.08 -8.70
N PHE A 293 5.91 17.65 -8.31
CA PHE A 293 6.03 19.10 -8.13
C PHE A 293 5.85 19.89 -9.43
N CYS A 294 6.37 19.39 -10.56
CA CYS A 294 6.13 20.01 -11.87
C CYS A 294 4.64 19.99 -12.24
N SER A 295 3.93 18.90 -11.95
CA SER A 295 2.47 18.83 -12.14
C SER A 295 1.76 19.87 -11.27
N TRP A 296 2.14 20.02 -9.99
CA TRP A 296 1.55 21.01 -9.10
C TRP A 296 1.79 22.43 -9.62
N ALA A 297 3.01 22.72 -10.09
CA ALA A 297 3.35 24.01 -10.68
C ALA A 297 2.51 24.31 -11.93
N LEU A 298 2.32 23.31 -12.82
CA LEU A 298 1.48 23.44 -14.02
C LEU A 298 0.02 23.70 -13.66
N ILE A 299 -0.53 22.96 -12.70
CA ILE A 299 -1.91 23.13 -12.22
C ILE A 299 -2.12 24.54 -11.67
N VAL A 300 -1.19 25.04 -10.86
CA VAL A 300 -1.25 26.41 -10.31
C VAL A 300 -1.09 27.46 -11.40
N TRP A 301 -0.20 27.25 -12.37
CA TRP A 301 -0.01 28.17 -13.50
C TRP A 301 -1.26 28.28 -14.38
N VAL A 302 -1.87 27.16 -14.75
CA VAL A 302 -3.15 27.14 -15.47
C VAL A 302 -4.24 27.81 -14.62
N GLY A 303 -4.30 27.49 -13.32
CA GLY A 303 -5.20 28.16 -12.39
C GLY A 303 -5.05 29.69 -12.42
N ALA A 304 -3.83 30.21 -12.39
CA ALA A 304 -3.56 31.65 -12.46
C ALA A 304 -4.07 32.27 -13.78
N ILE A 305 -3.94 31.57 -14.90
CA ILE A 305 -4.49 32.01 -16.20
C ILE A 305 -6.02 32.07 -16.14
N VAL A 306 -6.68 31.10 -15.51
CA VAL A 306 -8.15 31.08 -15.35
C VAL A 306 -8.63 32.23 -14.46
N VAL A 307 -7.90 32.55 -13.38
CA VAL A 307 -8.20 33.72 -12.51
C VAL A 307 -8.07 35.02 -13.30
N THR A 308 -6.97 35.20 -14.03
CA THR A 308 -6.71 36.42 -14.80
C THR A 308 -7.71 36.61 -15.94
N ALA A 309 -8.22 35.51 -16.51
CA ALA A 309 -9.33 35.51 -17.47
C ALA A 309 -10.71 35.78 -16.84
N LYS A 310 -10.81 35.98 -15.51
CA LYS A 310 -12.04 36.20 -14.73
C LYS A 310 -13.10 35.10 -14.88
N ARG A 311 -12.67 33.85 -15.14
CA ARG A 311 -13.58 32.70 -15.33
C ARG A 311 -13.89 31.96 -14.03
N ALA A 312 -13.00 32.05 -13.03
CA ALA A 312 -13.20 31.47 -11.69
C ALA A 312 -12.50 32.33 -10.63
N SER A 313 -12.94 32.21 -9.38
CA SER A 313 -12.31 32.93 -8.27
C SER A 313 -11.05 32.21 -7.78
N GLY A 314 -10.10 32.98 -7.21
CA GLY A 314 -8.81 32.44 -6.76
C GLY A 314 -8.95 31.36 -5.68
N GLY A 315 -9.88 31.55 -4.75
CA GLY A 315 -10.18 30.57 -3.70
C GLY A 315 -10.87 29.31 -4.22
N ASP A 316 -11.70 29.41 -5.27
CA ASP A 316 -12.36 28.24 -5.88
C ASP A 316 -11.32 27.36 -6.60
N ILE A 317 -10.32 27.98 -7.22
CA ILE A 317 -9.20 27.27 -7.83
C ILE A 317 -8.32 26.63 -6.75
N ILE A 318 -7.95 27.35 -5.69
CA ILE A 318 -7.16 26.76 -4.60
C ILE A 318 -7.92 25.58 -3.97
N ALA A 319 -9.23 25.71 -3.76
CA ALA A 319 -10.08 24.61 -3.29
C ALA A 319 -10.06 23.41 -4.24
N ALA A 320 -10.23 23.64 -5.55
CA ALA A 320 -10.22 22.57 -6.55
C ALA A 320 -8.86 21.85 -6.60
N VAL A 321 -7.76 22.61 -6.61
CA VAL A 321 -6.40 22.08 -6.65
C VAL A 321 -6.11 21.24 -5.41
N MET A 322 -6.36 21.78 -4.21
CA MET A 322 -6.10 21.05 -2.96
C MET A 322 -7.00 19.80 -2.84
N SER A 323 -8.27 19.90 -3.26
CA SER A 323 -9.20 18.76 -3.22
C SER A 323 -8.74 17.60 -4.11
N ILE A 324 -8.17 17.87 -5.29
CA ILE A 324 -7.68 16.80 -6.16
C ILE A 324 -6.33 16.27 -5.70
N LEU A 325 -5.40 17.15 -5.31
CA LEU A 325 -4.07 16.73 -4.89
C LEU A 325 -4.11 15.80 -3.69
N PHE A 326 -4.90 16.16 -2.68
CA PHE A 326 -5.06 15.35 -1.47
C PHE A 326 -6.13 14.26 -1.62
N GLY A 327 -7.03 14.37 -2.60
CA GLY A 327 -7.98 13.29 -2.92
C GLY A 327 -7.37 12.17 -3.75
N ALA A 328 -6.27 12.42 -4.45
CA ALA A 328 -5.55 11.43 -5.25
C ALA A 328 -4.40 10.73 -4.50
N MET A 329 -4.05 11.20 -3.30
CA MET A 329 -3.11 10.55 -2.37
C MET A 329 -3.83 9.49 -1.54
#